data_AF-A0A7X8ISS0-F1
#
_entry.id   AF-A0A7X8ISS0-F1
#
_cell.length_a   1.000
_cell.length_b   1.000
_cell.length_c   1.000
_cell.angle_alpha   90.00
_cell.angle_beta   90.00
_cell.angle_gamma   90.00
#
_symmetry.space_group_name_H-M   'P 1'
#
loop_
_entity.id
_entity.type
_entity.pdbx_description
1 polymer ?
#
loop_
_entity_poly.entity_id
_entity_poly.type
_entity_poly.pdbx_seq_one_letter_code
_entity_poly.pdbx_strand_id
1 'polypeptide(L)'
;MDQIAFLTPFVWIFLWLFPILLFTSATSSLITLVTDSPLAAPIGVLLWYMWTLGGSMRVVSGDYGWHFIPRHNSPANEAYFAMHKSQLLLNRGLWLLLSLLVAGFAIYLLHRKRKGYYGKNR
;
A
#
# COMPACT_ATOMS: atom_id res chain seq x y z
N MET A 1 -14.79 19.11 -23.33
CA MET A 1 -14.54 17.97 -22.43
C MET A 1 -15.17 18.28 -21.10
N ASP A 2 -16.05 17.41 -20.60
CA ASP A 2 -16.65 17.58 -19.28
C ASP A 2 -15.55 17.55 -18.21
N GLN A 3 -15.60 18.46 -17.23
CA GLN A 3 -14.60 18.53 -16.16
C GLN A 3 -14.44 17.19 -15.40
N ILE A 4 -15.53 16.42 -15.30
CA ILE A 4 -15.55 15.09 -14.67
C ILE A 4 -14.72 14.07 -15.47
N ALA A 5 -14.79 14.11 -16.80
CA ALA A 5 -14.02 13.21 -17.67
C ALA A 5 -12.51 13.46 -17.57
N PHE A 6 -12.10 14.71 -17.37
CA PHE A 6 -10.68 15.07 -17.16
C PHE A 6 -10.12 14.56 -15.82
N LEU A 7 -10.93 14.59 -14.75
CA LEU A 7 -10.50 14.17 -13.41
C LEU A 7 -10.46 12.65 -13.21
N THR A 8 -11.25 11.92 -14.00
CA THR A 8 -11.43 10.47 -13.86
C THR A 8 -10.11 9.67 -13.84
N PRO A 9 -9.12 9.94 -14.72
CA PRO A 9 -7.83 9.24 -14.69
C PRO A 9 -7.04 9.47 -13.39
N PHE A 10 -7.04 10.71 -12.88
CA PHE A 10 -6.32 11.06 -11.65
C PHE A 10 -6.92 10.37 -10.43
N VAL A 11 -8.25 10.28 -10.38
CA VAL A 11 -8.96 9.52 -9.32
C VAL A 11 -8.55 8.06 -9.36
N TRP A 12 -8.48 7.45 -10.54
CA TRP A 12 -8.04 6.06 -10.68
C TRP A 12 -6.58 5.86 -10.28
N ILE A 13 -5.68 6.75 -10.70
CA ILE A 13 -4.27 6.73 -10.28
C ILE A 13 -4.16 6.81 -8.76
N PHE A 14 -4.89 7.74 -8.13
CA PHE A 14 -4.90 7.89 -6.69
C PHE A 14 -5.45 6.64 -5.99
N LEU A 15 -6.61 6.13 -6.39
CA LEU A 15 -7.21 4.91 -5.83
C LEU A 15 -6.29 3.70 -5.98
N TRP A 16 -5.49 3.65 -7.03
CA TRP A 16 -4.56 2.56 -7.28
C TRP A 16 -3.32 2.63 -6.37
N LEU A 17 -2.68 3.80 -6.32
CA LEU A 17 -1.38 4.00 -5.68
C LEU A 17 -1.48 4.32 -4.19
N PHE A 18 -2.49 5.09 -3.77
CA PHE A 18 -2.57 5.61 -2.41
C PHE A 18 -2.56 4.52 -1.33
N PRO A 19 -3.34 3.43 -1.43
CA PRO A 19 -3.29 2.36 -0.43
C PRO A 19 -1.92 1.68 -0.34
N ILE A 20 -1.21 1.53 -1.47
CA ILE A 20 0.12 0.93 -1.53
C ILE A 20 1.13 1.81 -0.80
N LEU A 21 1.13 3.11 -1.11
CA LEU A 21 2.04 4.09 -0.51
C LEU A 21 1.79 4.24 0.99
N LEU A 22 0.52 4.31 1.40
CA LEU A 22 0.15 4.44 2.80
C LEU A 22 0.57 3.20 3.60
N PHE A 23 0.28 1.99 3.09
CA PHE A 23 0.67 0.75 3.76
C PHE A 23 2.18 0.66 3.93
N THR A 24 2.93 0.93 2.85
CA THR A 24 4.39 0.85 2.83
C THR A 24 5.01 1.85 3.81
N SER A 25 4.51 3.09 3.82
CA SER A 25 5.00 4.17 4.69
C SER A 25 4.67 3.90 6.17
N ALA A 26 3.44 3.45 6.43
CA ALA A 26 2.99 3.11 7.78
C ALA A 26 3.79 1.93 8.35
N THR A 27 3.99 0.88 7.56
CA THR A 27 4.77 -0.30 7.96
C THR A 27 6.24 0.06 8.20
N SER A 28 6.85 0.84 7.32
CA SER A 28 8.23 1.31 7.48
C SER A 28 8.37 2.12 8.77
N SER A 29 7.43 3.02 9.02
CA SER A 29 7.41 3.84 10.25
C SER A 29 7.25 2.98 11.51
N LEU A 30 6.37 1.98 11.47
CA LEU A 30 6.19 1.03 12.56
C LEU A 30 7.48 0.26 12.84
N ILE A 31 8.15 -0.25 11.80
CA ILE A 31 9.43 -0.97 11.95
C ILE A 31 10.49 -0.04 12.55
N THR A 32 10.59 1.22 12.10
CA THR A 32 11.51 2.22 12.70
C THR A 32 11.25 2.36 14.19
N LEU A 33 9.96 2.50 14.56
CA LEU A 33 9.56 2.68 15.96
C LEU A 33 9.82 1.44 16.80
N VAL A 34 9.65 0.24 16.28
CA VAL A 34 9.90 -1.00 17.04
C VAL A 34 11.39 -1.28 17.18
N THR A 35 12.17 -1.02 16.12
CA THR A 35 13.61 -1.35 16.08
C THR A 35 14.52 -0.26 16.64
N ASP A 36 14.02 0.96 16.84
CA ASP A 36 14.85 2.14 17.15
C ASP A 36 15.97 2.36 16.12
N SER A 37 15.75 1.94 14.86
CA SER A 37 16.76 1.96 13.81
C SER A 37 16.22 2.58 12.52
N PRO A 38 16.99 3.46 11.85
CA PRO A 38 16.62 3.99 10.55
C PRO A 38 16.71 2.93 9.42
N LEU A 39 17.22 1.72 9.71
CA LEU A 39 17.31 0.59 8.76
C LEU A 39 15.94 0.12 8.25
N ALA A 40 14.85 0.57 8.85
CA ALA A 40 13.49 0.31 8.41
C ALA A 40 13.15 0.92 7.03
N ALA A 41 13.78 2.04 6.65
CA ALA A 41 13.54 2.66 5.34
C ALA A 41 13.99 1.76 4.16
N PRO A 42 15.20 1.16 4.19
CA PRO A 42 15.58 0.10 3.26
C PRO A 42 14.62 -1.10 3.28
N ILE A 43 14.14 -1.53 4.46
CA ILE A 43 13.23 -2.69 4.57
C ILE A 43 11.89 -2.40 3.88
N GLY A 44 11.35 -1.18 4.02
CA GLY A 44 10.14 -0.77 3.30
C GLY A 44 10.29 -0.86 1.78
N VAL A 45 11.42 -0.39 1.25
CA VAL A 45 11.76 -0.49 -0.17
C VAL A 45 11.93 -1.95 -0.60
N LEU A 46 12.60 -2.76 0.23
CA LEU A 46 12.78 -4.19 -0.03
C LEU A 46 11.45 -4.94 -0.04
N LEU A 47 10.53 -4.66 0.89
CA LEU A 47 9.21 -5.29 0.94
C LEU A 47 8.36 -4.91 -0.28
N TRP A 48 8.38 -3.63 -0.67
CA TRP A 48 7.76 -3.20 -1.92
C TRP A 48 8.38 -3.91 -3.13
N TYR A 49 9.71 -3.99 -3.19
CA TYR A 49 10.46 -4.66 -4.26
C TYR A 49 10.20 -6.17 -4.31
N MET A 50 10.08 -6.83 -3.16
CA MET A 50 9.72 -8.24 -3.06
C MET A 50 8.28 -8.49 -3.49
N TRP A 51 7.35 -7.57 -3.25
CA TRP A 51 5.99 -7.70 -3.77
C TRP A 51 5.91 -7.40 -5.27
N THR A 52 6.68 -6.44 -5.78
CA THR A 52 6.74 -6.18 -7.22
C THR A 52 7.39 -7.33 -7.97
N LEU A 53 8.43 -7.99 -7.45
CA LEU A 53 9.07 -9.11 -8.12
C LEU A 53 8.44 -10.48 -7.79
N GLY A 54 8.22 -10.76 -6.51
CA GLY A 54 7.73 -12.05 -6.00
C GLY A 54 6.29 -12.39 -6.39
N GLY A 55 5.43 -11.38 -6.58
CA GLY A 55 4.10 -11.58 -7.16
C GLY A 55 4.09 -11.83 -8.67
N SER A 56 5.22 -11.60 -9.35
CA SER A 56 5.26 -11.46 -10.81
C SER A 56 5.98 -12.55 -11.59
N MET A 57 6.71 -13.45 -10.94
CA MET A 57 7.31 -14.59 -11.66
C MET A 57 6.26 -15.57 -12.22
N ARG A 58 5.01 -15.52 -11.74
CA ARG A 58 3.89 -16.35 -12.25
C ARG A 58 2.74 -15.56 -12.87
N VAL A 59 2.72 -14.23 -12.76
CA VAL A 59 1.60 -13.37 -13.15
C VAL A 59 2.12 -12.22 -14.02
N VAL A 60 2.56 -12.58 -15.23
CA VAL A 60 2.88 -11.61 -16.29
C VAL A 60 1.60 -11.13 -16.99
N SER A 61 0.49 -11.87 -16.86
CA SER A 61 -0.85 -11.50 -17.31
C SER A 61 -1.56 -10.56 -16.31
N GLY A 62 -2.52 -9.77 -16.79
CA GLY A 62 -3.32 -8.88 -15.92
C GLY A 62 -4.18 -9.66 -14.92
N ASP A 63 -3.92 -9.47 -13.62
CA ASP A 63 -4.71 -10.02 -12.52
C ASP A 63 -4.85 -8.96 -11.41
N TYR A 64 -6.10 -8.70 -11.01
CA TYR A 64 -6.43 -7.81 -9.92
C TYR A 64 -6.34 -8.52 -8.57
N GLY A 65 -6.82 -9.77 -8.49
CA GLY A 65 -6.75 -10.65 -7.33
C GLY A 65 -6.93 -9.98 -5.96
N TRP A 66 -6.24 -10.53 -4.96
CA TRP A 66 -6.07 -9.92 -3.63
C TRP A 66 -4.66 -9.37 -3.40
N HIS A 67 -3.99 -9.04 -4.51
CA HIS A 67 -2.59 -8.62 -4.50
C HIS A 67 -2.40 -7.26 -3.84
N PHE A 68 -1.23 -7.06 -3.21
CA PHE A 68 -0.82 -5.74 -2.73
C PHE A 68 -0.63 -4.77 -3.91
N ILE A 69 -0.01 -5.24 -4.99
CA ILE A 69 0.29 -4.48 -6.20
C ILE A 69 -0.45 -5.13 -7.39
N PRO A 70 -1.75 -4.83 -7.59
CA PRO A 70 -2.54 -5.35 -8.69
C PRO A 70 -2.04 -4.77 -10.01
N ARG A 71 -2.17 -5.57 -11.08
CA ARG A 71 -1.66 -5.22 -12.42
C ARG A 71 -2.76 -5.38 -13.44
N HIS A 72 -2.94 -4.38 -14.30
CA HIS A 72 -3.86 -4.52 -15.42
C HIS A 72 -3.24 -5.30 -16.58
N ASN A 73 -1.93 -5.14 -16.87
CA ASN A 73 -1.05 -5.80 -17.86
C ASN A 73 -1.66 -6.64 -19.02
N SER A 74 -2.84 -6.27 -19.49
CA SER A 74 -3.64 -6.92 -20.52
C SER A 74 -4.06 -5.84 -21.49
N PRO A 75 -3.23 -5.57 -22.53
CA PRO A 75 -3.50 -4.51 -23.49
C PRO A 75 -4.90 -4.66 -24.12
N ALA A 76 -5.61 -3.54 -24.26
CA ALA A 76 -6.94 -3.46 -24.88
C ALA A 76 -8.04 -4.32 -24.22
N ASN A 77 -7.91 -4.68 -22.93
CA ASN A 77 -8.90 -5.49 -22.24
C ASN A 77 -9.78 -4.69 -21.26
N GLU A 78 -10.48 -3.68 -21.77
CA GLU A 78 -11.41 -2.86 -20.99
C GLU A 78 -12.55 -3.68 -20.39
N ALA A 79 -13.03 -4.70 -21.10
CA ALA A 79 -14.06 -5.62 -20.63
C ALA A 79 -13.63 -6.35 -19.35
N TYR A 80 -12.37 -6.77 -19.26
CA TYR A 80 -11.83 -7.40 -18.07
C TYR A 80 -11.73 -6.43 -16.89
N PHE A 81 -11.32 -5.18 -17.13
CA PHE A 81 -11.35 -4.14 -16.09
C PHE A 81 -12.79 -3.91 -15.60
N ALA A 82 -13.76 -3.78 -16.51
CA ALA A 82 -15.16 -3.58 -16.14
C ALA A 82 -15.72 -4.72 -15.28
N MET A 83 -15.38 -5.97 -15.63
CA MET A 83 -15.81 -7.17 -14.89
C MET A 83 -15.19 -7.28 -13.49
N HIS A 84 -13.94 -6.85 -13.32
CA HIS A 84 -13.19 -7.02 -12.06
C HIS A 84 -13.05 -5.72 -11.25
N LYS A 85 -13.67 -4.62 -11.72
CA LYS A 85 -13.61 -3.30 -11.07
C LYS A 85 -14.04 -3.35 -9.60
N SER A 86 -15.09 -4.11 -9.28
CA SER A 86 -15.56 -4.28 -7.90
C SER A 86 -14.53 -4.99 -7.02
N GLN A 87 -13.91 -6.06 -7.53
CA GLN A 87 -12.82 -6.77 -6.84
C GLN A 87 -11.61 -5.86 -6.60
N LEU A 88 -11.22 -5.07 -7.59
CA LEU A 88 -10.15 -4.08 -7.44
C LEU A 88 -10.50 -3.08 -6.32
N LEU A 89 -11.70 -2.49 -6.33
CA LEU A 89 -12.12 -1.53 -5.30
C LEU A 89 -12.15 -2.15 -3.89
N LEU A 90 -12.66 -3.38 -3.75
CA LEU A 90 -12.65 -4.11 -2.48
C LEU A 90 -11.23 -4.35 -1.98
N ASN A 91 -10.33 -4.76 -2.88
CA ASN A 91 -8.92 -4.91 -2.58
C ASN A 91 -8.29 -3.58 -2.12
N ARG A 92 -8.51 -2.47 -2.86
CA ARG A 92 -8.00 -1.15 -2.47
C ARG A 92 -8.53 -0.71 -1.11
N GLY A 93 -9.80 -0.96 -0.83
CA GLY A 93 -10.43 -0.70 0.47
C GLY A 93 -9.81 -1.51 1.60
N LEU A 94 -9.55 -2.80 1.38
CA LEU A 94 -8.89 -3.67 2.36
C LEU A 94 -7.48 -3.16 2.70
N TRP A 95 -6.67 -2.87 1.69
CA TRP A 95 -5.31 -2.35 1.90
C TRP A 95 -5.31 -0.97 2.54
N LEU A 96 -6.28 -0.12 2.21
CA LEU A 96 -6.47 1.17 2.88
C LEU A 96 -6.78 0.96 4.37
N LEU A 97 -7.72 0.08 4.70
CA LEU A 97 -8.07 -0.24 6.09
C LEU A 97 -6.87 -0.77 6.87
N LEU A 98 -6.15 -1.75 6.32
CA LEU A 98 -4.94 -2.30 6.92
C LEU A 98 -3.88 -1.21 7.15
N SER A 99 -3.70 -0.32 6.18
CA SER A 99 -2.76 0.80 6.30
C SER A 99 -3.11 1.73 7.45
N LEU A 100 -4.40 2.06 7.61
CA LEU A 100 -4.88 2.91 8.70
C LEU A 100 -4.69 2.24 10.06
N LEU A 101 -4.91 0.93 10.16
CA LEU A 101 -4.64 0.17 11.39
C LEU A 101 -3.15 0.19 11.75
N VAL A 102 -2.27 -0.07 10.80
CA VAL A 102 -0.80 -0.03 11.00
C VAL A 102 -0.35 1.37 11.37
N ALA A 103 -0.84 2.40 10.67
CA ALA A 103 -0.51 3.80 10.96
C ALA A 103 -0.99 4.21 12.35
N GLY A 104 -2.23 3.85 12.72
CA GLY A 104 -2.79 4.10 14.04
C GLY A 104 -1.96 3.44 15.14
N PHE A 105 -1.52 2.20 14.93
CA PHE A 105 -0.64 1.51 15.87
C PHE A 105 0.75 2.15 15.98
N ALA A 106 1.34 2.58 14.85
CA ALA A 106 2.59 3.33 14.84
C ALA A 106 2.47 4.65 15.62
N ILE A 107 1.39 5.41 15.41
CA ILE A 107 1.10 6.64 16.14
C ILE A 107 0.96 6.36 17.65
N TYR A 108 0.22 5.30 18.02
CA TYR A 108 0.09 4.88 19.40
C TYR A 108 1.44 4.57 20.05
N LEU A 109 2.31 3.79 19.37
CA LEU A 109 3.64 3.46 19.87
C LEU A 109 4.53 4.70 19.98
N LEU A 110 4.50 5.59 18.99
CA LEU A 110 5.23 6.86 19.04
C LEU A 110 4.81 7.70 20.25
N HIS A 111 3.50 7.78 20.53
CA HIS A 111 2.99 8.50 21.70
C HIS A 111 3.48 7.89 23.01
N ARG A 112 3.45 6.56 23.12
CA ARG A 112 3.96 5.85 24.30
C ARG A 112 5.48 6.04 24.48
N LYS A 113 6.26 6.00 23.38
CA LYS A 113 7.69 6.28 23.41
C LYS A 113 8.00 7.72 23.85
N ARG A 114 7.27 8.71 23.34
CA ARG A 114 7.43 10.13 23.72
C ARG A 114 7.13 10.39 25.20
N LYS A 115 6.23 9.63 25.80
CA LYS A 115 5.93 9.68 27.25
C LYS A 115 6.93 8.92 28.12
N GLY A 116 8.00 8.36 27.55
CA GLY A 116 9.05 7.68 28.30
C GLY A 116 8.69 6.27 28.79
N TYR A 117 7.53 5.70 28.41
CA TYR A 117 7.12 4.36 28.85
C TYR A 117 8.07 3.24 28.42
N TYR A 118 8.86 3.49 27.37
CA TYR A 118 9.85 2.55 26.83
C TYR A 118 11.26 3.13 26.87
N GLY A 119 11.52 4.11 27.75
CA GLY A 119 12.85 4.67 27.94
C GLY A 119 13.86 3.56 28.23
N LYS A 120 14.81 3.35 27.31
CA LYS A 120 16.04 2.66 27.63
C LYS A 120 16.76 3.55 28.63
N ASN A 121 16.82 3.15 29.90
CA ASN A 121 17.87 3.62 30.80
C ASN A 121 19.21 3.34 30.09
N ARG A 122 19.83 4.39 29.59
CA ARG A 122 21.22 4.41 29.16
C ARG A 122 21.89 5.53 29.93
#